data_AF-A0A7X3MVS1-F1
#
_entry.id   AF-A0A7X3MVS1-F1
#
_cell.length_a   1.000
_cell.length_b   1.000
_cell.length_c   1.000
_cell.angle_alpha   90.00
_cell.angle_beta   90.00
_cell.angle_gamma   90.00
#
_symmetry.space_group_name_H-M   'P 1'
#
loop_
_entity.id
_entity.type
_entity.pdbx_description
1 polymer ?
#
loop_
_entity_poly.entity_id
_entity_poly.type
_entity_poly.pdbx_seq_one_letter_code
_entity_poly.pdbx_strand_id
1 'polypeptide(L)'
;MRVAIQTLGTRGDVQPYIALARGLIERGHEVQIAAPVQFEAMVSGHGIAFAPLPGEILELIDRPAGKAALAGSRGFGAGLKLLKHMRPLAVPLRAGSRWCSPA
;
A
#
# COMPACT_ATOMS: atom_id res chain seq x y z
N MET A 1 4.77 19.50 -6.40
CA MET A 1 3.51 18.95 -5.84
C MET A 1 3.84 17.79 -4.91
N ARG A 2 2.90 17.39 -4.03
CA ARG A 2 3.01 16.20 -3.18
C ARG A 2 2.21 15.04 -3.78
N VAL A 3 2.84 13.88 -3.98
CA VAL A 3 2.24 12.70 -4.63
C VAL A 3 2.40 11.47 -3.75
N ALA A 4 1.29 10.94 -3.24
CA ALA A 4 1.28 9.64 -2.58
C ALA A 4 0.89 8.55 -3.58
N ILE A 5 1.73 7.51 -3.70
CA ILE A 5 1.45 6.34 -4.54
C ILE A 5 1.16 5.17 -3.62
N GLN A 6 -0.07 4.67 -3.64
CA GLN A 6 -0.44 3.46 -2.90
C GLN A 6 -0.43 2.26 -3.85
N THR A 7 0.22 1.18 -3.42
CA THR A 7 0.17 -0.12 -4.10
C THR A 7 0.01 -1.24 -3.08
N LEU A 8 -0.88 -2.18 -3.40
CA LEU A 8 -1.11 -3.40 -2.62
C LEU A 8 -0.94 -4.56 -3.58
N GLY A 9 0.18 -5.27 -3.46
CA GLY A 9 0.53 -6.32 -4.40
C GLY A 9 1.89 -6.94 -4.14
N THR A 10 2.31 -7.77 -5.08
CA THR A 10 3.59 -8.47 -5.09
C THR A 10 4.74 -7.55 -5.50
N ARG A 11 5.96 -8.10 -5.56
CA ARG A 11 7.13 -7.37 -6.08
C ARG A 11 6.90 -6.78 -7.47
N GLY A 12 6.20 -7.50 -8.35
CA GLY A 12 5.91 -7.04 -9.71
C GLY A 12 4.99 -5.82 -9.74
N ASP A 13 4.14 -5.67 -8.73
CA ASP A 13 3.25 -4.52 -8.59
C ASP A 13 3.99 -3.30 -8.00
N VAL A 14 5.00 -3.50 -7.16
CA VAL A 14 5.73 -2.40 -6.50
C VAL A 14 6.79 -1.75 -7.39
N GLN A 15 7.54 -2.55 -8.17
CA GLN A 15 8.68 -2.07 -8.95
C GLN A 15 8.35 -0.97 -9.98
N PRO A 16 7.25 -1.03 -10.75
CA PRO A 16 6.92 0.02 -11.71
C PRO A 16 6.71 1.39 -11.04
N TYR A 17 6.19 1.40 -9.81
CA TYR A 17 5.98 2.64 -9.06
C TYR A 17 7.27 3.26 -8.54
N ILE A 18 8.34 2.49 -8.34
CA ILE A 18 9.68 3.02 -8.02
C ILE A 18 10.18 3.86 -9.20
N ALA A 19 10.06 3.33 -10.43
CA ALA A 19 10.46 4.06 -11.63
C ALA A 19 9.63 5.35 -11.82
N LEU A 20 8.31 5.27 -11.64
CA LEU A 20 7.43 6.43 -11.68
C LEU A 20 7.80 7.48 -10.62
N ALA A 21 8.00 7.06 -9.37
CA ALA A 21 8.37 7.95 -8.28
C ALA A 21 9.67 8.68 -8.56
N ARG A 22 10.69 8.00 -9.11
CA ARG A 22 11.94 8.63 -9.52
C ARG A 22 11.72 9.70 -10.60
N GLY A 23 10.96 9.39 -11.65
CA GLY A 23 10.68 10.36 -12.71
C GLY A 23 9.87 11.58 -12.25
N LEU A 24 9.06 11.44 -11.20
CA LEU A 24 8.36 12.54 -10.53
C LEU A 24 9.31 13.34 -9.63
N ILE A 25 10.19 12.70 -8.88
CA ILE A 25 11.21 13.37 -8.05
C ILE A 25 12.15 14.19 -8.93
N GLU A 26 12.60 13.65 -10.06
CA GLU A 26 13.45 14.34 -11.05
C GLU A 26 12.78 15.60 -11.63
N ARG A 27 11.44 15.67 -11.61
CA ARG A 27 10.64 16.85 -12.01
C ARG A 27 10.34 17.80 -10.84
N GLY A 28 10.92 17.58 -9.67
CA GLY A 28 10.74 18.44 -8.48
C GLY A 28 9.47 18.16 -7.67
N HIS A 29 8.86 16.98 -7.83
CA HIS A 29 7.74 16.57 -6.99
C HIS A 29 8.23 15.88 -5.70
N GLU A 30 7.54 16.10 -4.59
CA GLU A 30 7.73 15.32 -3.37
C GLU A 30 6.88 14.05 -3.49
N VAL A 31 7.50 12.87 -3.39
CA VAL A 31 6.83 11.59 -3.60
C VAL A 31 7.02 10.66 -2.40
N GLN A 32 5.96 9.96 -2.03
CA GLN A 32 5.99 8.87 -1.05
C GLN A 32 5.27 7.64 -1.63
N ILE A 33 5.82 6.45 -1.40
CA ILE A 33 5.18 5.19 -1.76
C ILE A 33 4.64 4.52 -0.49
N ALA A 34 3.36 4.16 -0.51
CA ALA A 34 2.73 3.32 0.50
C ALA A 34 2.55 1.90 -0.04
N ALA A 35 3.24 0.93 0.55
CA ALA A 35 3.22 -0.47 0.12
C ALA A 35 3.39 -1.41 1.31
N PRO A 36 3.14 -2.73 1.15
CA PRO A 36 3.39 -3.72 2.19
C PRO A 36 4.79 -3.59 2.80
N VAL A 37 4.88 -3.62 4.13
CA VAL A 37 6.11 -3.32 4.91
C VAL A 37 7.34 -4.11 4.45
N GLN A 38 7.17 -5.32 3.94
CA GLN A 38 8.27 -6.13 3.40
C GLN A 38 9.02 -5.49 2.21
N PHE A 39 8.44 -4.47 1.56
CA PHE A 39 9.06 -3.74 0.46
C PHE A 39 9.75 -2.44 0.86
N GLU A 40 9.78 -2.09 2.15
CA GLU A 40 10.40 -0.87 2.65
C GLU A 40 11.85 -0.72 2.18
N ALA A 41 12.68 -1.75 2.41
CA ALA A 41 14.09 -1.71 2.02
C ALA A 41 14.28 -1.52 0.50
N MET A 42 13.39 -2.08 -0.31
CA MET A 42 13.44 -1.93 -1.77
C MET A 42 13.13 -0.51 -2.20
N VAL A 43 12.11 0.12 -1.60
CA VAL A 43 11.72 1.50 -1.92
C VAL A 43 12.73 2.49 -1.38
N SER A 44 13.05 2.40 -0.08
CA SER A 44 13.97 3.31 0.61
C SER A 44 15.39 3.22 0.05
N GLY A 45 15.80 2.05 -0.47
CA GLY A 45 17.08 1.88 -1.18
C GLY A 45 17.23 2.73 -2.45
N HIS A 46 16.14 3.28 -2.98
CA HIS A 46 16.14 4.23 -4.10
C HIS A 46 16.00 5.69 -3.64
N GLY A 47 16.11 5.97 -2.34
CA GLY A 47 15.96 7.31 -1.78
C GLY A 47 14.52 7.86 -1.79
N ILE A 48 13.53 6.97 -1.93
CA ILE A 48 12.10 7.35 -1.98
C ILE A 48 11.51 7.24 -0.58
N ALA A 49 10.71 8.22 -0.15
CA ALA A 49 10.00 8.15 1.12
C ALA A 49 9.00 6.99 1.13
N PHE A 50 8.90 6.27 2.25
CA PHE A 50 8.05 5.09 2.39
C PHE A 50 6.97 5.28 3.46
N ALA A 51 5.78 4.72 3.25
CA ALA A 51 4.72 4.59 4.23
C ALA A 51 4.33 3.11 4.36
N PRO A 52 4.62 2.44 5.49
CA PRO A 52 4.35 1.02 5.63
C PRO A 52 2.84 0.74 5.64
N LEU A 53 2.41 -0.20 4.81
CA LEU A 53 1.09 -0.84 4.90
C LEU A 53 1.24 -2.22 5.52
N PRO A 54 0.25 -2.71 6.27
CA PRO A 54 0.26 -4.08 6.80
C PRO A 54 0.48 -5.11 5.67
N GLY A 55 1.45 -6.01 5.84
CA GLY A 55 1.75 -7.05 4.85
C GLY A 55 0.71 -8.17 4.78
N GLU A 56 -0.11 -8.28 5.83
CA GLU A 56 -1.09 -9.35 6.07
C GLU A 56 -2.22 -9.43 5.03
N ILE A 57 -2.42 -8.40 4.20
CA ILE A 57 -3.45 -8.42 3.14
C ILE A 57 -3.10 -9.38 2.02
N LEU A 58 -1.83 -9.48 1.62
CA LEU A 58 -1.45 -10.49 0.61
C LEU A 58 -1.63 -11.91 1.17
N GLU A 59 -1.24 -12.13 2.42
CA GLU A 59 -1.44 -13.42 3.08
C GLU A 59 -2.93 -13.77 3.22
N LEU A 60 -3.77 -12.78 3.53
CA LEU A 60 -5.21 -12.97 3.63
C LEU A 60 -5.82 -13.32 2.27
N ILE A 61 -5.39 -12.67 1.19
CA ILE A 61 -5.83 -12.94 -0.20
C ILE A 61 -5.41 -14.34 -0.64
N ASP A 62 -4.20 -14.79 -0.29
CA ASP A 62 -3.69 -16.07 -0.76
C ASP A 62 -4.34 -17.28 -0.04
N ARG A 63 -4.87 -17.07 1.17
CA ARG A 63 -5.63 -18.10 1.90
C ARG A 63 -6.91 -18.49 1.15
N PRO A 64 -7.37 -19.76 1.29
CA PRO A 64 -8.61 -20.23 0.68
C PRO A 64 -9.83 -19.36 1.01
N ALA A 65 -9.87 -18.81 2.22
CA ALA A 65 -10.92 -17.89 2.67
C ALA A 65 -10.90 -16.54 1.93
N GLY A 66 -9.71 -15.99 1.63
CA GLY A 66 -9.58 -14.75 0.86
C GLY A 66 -9.91 -14.94 -0.60
N LYS A 67 -9.45 -16.03 -1.22
CA LYS A 67 -9.81 -16.40 -2.60
C LYS A 67 -11.32 -16.59 -2.76
N ALA A 68 -11.97 -17.26 -1.81
CA ALA A 68 -13.42 -17.45 -1.82
C ALA A 68 -14.20 -16.13 -1.65
N ALA A 69 -13.69 -15.21 -0.82
CA ALA A 69 -14.29 -13.89 -0.65
C ALA A 69 -14.17 -13.01 -1.91
N LEU A 70 -13.03 -13.06 -2.60
CA LEU A 70 -12.80 -12.34 -3.87
C LEU A 70 -13.58 -12.94 -5.05
N ALA A 71 -13.76 -14.27 -5.07
CA ALA A 71 -14.55 -14.96 -6.08
C ALA A 71 -16.06 -14.71 -5.94
N GLY A 72 -16.50 -13.89 -4.98
CA GLY A 72 -17.90 -13.51 -4.79
C GLY A 72 -18.83 -14.64 -4.34
N SER A 73 -18.28 -15.80 -3.95
CA SER A 73 -19.05 -17.04 -3.79
C SER A 73 -19.70 -17.23 -2.42
N ARG A 74 -19.53 -16.31 -1.46
CA ARG A 74 -20.26 -16.34 -0.17
C ARG A 74 -20.73 -14.95 0.26
N GLY A 75 -22.03 -14.88 0.57
CA GLY A 75 -22.83 -13.66 0.73
C GLY A 75 -22.36 -12.62 1.76
N PHE A 76 -23.09 -11.50 1.76
CA PHE A 76 -22.97 -10.24 2.51
C PHE A 76 -22.14 -10.23 3.83
N GLY A 77 -22.16 -11.29 4.63
CA GLY A 77 -21.38 -11.41 5.87
C GLY A 77 -19.87 -11.65 5.71
N ALA A 78 -19.41 -12.32 4.65
CA ALA A 78 -17.98 -12.54 4.40
C ALA A 78 -17.29 -11.24 3.95
N GLY A 79 -17.97 -10.45 3.11
CA GLY A 79 -17.53 -9.10 2.74
C GLY A 79 -17.42 -8.15 3.93
N LEU A 80 -18.35 -8.25 4.90
CA LEU A 80 -18.31 -7.42 6.12
C LEU A 80 -17.14 -7.77 7.06
N LYS A 81 -16.72 -9.05 7.13
CA LYS A 81 -15.51 -9.46 7.86
C LYS A 81 -14.24 -8.96 7.18
N LEU A 82 -14.20 -8.96 5.85
CA LEU A 82 -13.07 -8.42 5.07
C LEU A 82 -12.94 -6.90 5.29
N LEU A 83 -14.06 -6.18 5.39
CA LEU A 83 -14.09 -4.74 5.65
C LEU A 83 -13.43 -4.37 7.00
N LYS A 84 -13.53 -5.23 8.03
CA LYS A 84 -12.83 -5.03 9.32
C LYS A 84 -11.31 -5.11 9.19
N HIS A 85 -10.78 -5.84 8.20
CA HIS A 85 -9.34 -5.93 7.91
C HIS A 85 -8.87 -4.86 6.91
N MET A 86 -9.79 -4.15 6.25
CA MET A 86 -9.47 -2.98 5.43
C MET A 86 -9.30 -1.67 6.23
N ARG A 87 -9.92 -1.56 7.40
CA ARG A 87 -9.77 -0.37 8.28
C ARG A 87 -8.30 0.02 8.60
N PRO A 88 -7.37 -0.89 8.90
CA PRO A 88 -5.97 -0.54 9.12
C PRO A 88 -5.19 -0.11 7.86
N LEU A 89 -5.77 -0.20 6.65
CA LEU A 89 -5.14 0.28 5.41
C LEU A 89 -5.31 1.78 5.16
N ALA A 90 -6.34 2.39 5.73
CA ALA A 90 -6.64 3.81 5.51
C ALA A 90 -5.81 4.74 6.42
N VAL A 91 -5.25 4.19 7.50
CA VAL A 91 -4.54 4.95 8.55
C VAL A 91 -3.10 5.33 8.18
N PRO A 92 -2.28 4.48 7.55
CA PRO A 92 -0.86 4.79 7.32
C PRO A 92 -0.64 5.93 6.32
N LEU A 93 -1.56 6.12 5.36
CA LEU A 93 -1.51 7.22 4.40
C LEU A 93 -1.64 8.60 5.05
N ARG A 94 -2.31 8.67 6.21
CA ARG A 94 -2.49 9.91 6.98
C ARG A 94 -1.54 10.05 8.16
N ALA A 95 -1.19 8.96 8.84
CA ALA A 95 -0.37 9.03 10.05
C ALA A 95 1.14 8.84 9.81
N GLY A 96 1.53 8.16 8.73
CA GLY A 96 2.94 7.91 8.37
C GLY A 96 3.46 8.77 7.24
N SER A 97 2.65 9.69 6.71
CA SER A 97 3.11 10.63 5.69
C SER A 97 3.82 11.81 6.34
N ARG A 98 5.01 12.13 5.83
CA ARG A 98 5.80 13.32 6.19
C ARG A 98 5.07 14.66 5.94
N TRP A 99 3.82 14.60 5.52
CA TRP A 99 2.97 15.70 5.09
C TRP A 99 1.79 15.98 6.02
N CYS A 100 1.57 15.14 7.04
CA CYS A 100 0.44 15.25 7.97
C CYS A 100 0.82 15.70 9.40
N SER A 101 2.04 16.17 9.64
CA SER A 101 2.33 16.90 10.88
C SER A 101 1.49 18.19 10.95
N PRO A 102 0.85 18.50 12.09
CA PRO A 102 0.17 19.78 12.26
C PRO A 102 1.24 20.89 12.21
N ALA A 103 0.93 21.95 11.45
CA ALA A 103 1.64 23.22 11.54
C ALA A 103 1.40 23.87 12.91
#